data_AF-A0A2G2L220-F1
#
_entry.id   AF-A0A2G2L220-F1
#
_cell.length_a   1.000
_cell.length_b   1.000
_cell.length_c   1.000
_cell.angle_alpha   90.00
_cell.angle_beta   90.00
_cell.angle_gamma   90.00
#
_symmetry.space_group_name_H-M   'P 1'
#
loop_
_entity.id
_entity.type
_entity.pdbx_description
1 polymer ?
#
loop_
_entity_poly.entity_id
_entity_poly.type
_entity_poly.pdbx_seq_one_letter_code
_entity_poly.pdbx_strand_id
1 'polypeptide(L)'
;MRNTKFFLLCFALPALFYIFWYVFQYYGWRRGSEMRINGFFVIATSYPWSTVAYKLTDFLDSIFNYSGRAFIDSLIVCTGFALNLTVAKILVNYITMKFKSRSHNQVLKKDAKNNNSAF
;
A
#
# COMPACT_ATOMS: atom_id res chain seq x y z
N MET A 1 17.55 2.19 1.83
CA MET A 1 16.98 3.50 2.21
C MET A 1 15.78 3.95 1.38
N ARG A 2 15.77 3.87 0.03
CA ARG A 2 14.65 4.38 -0.80
C ARG A 2 13.31 3.69 -0.54
N ASN A 3 13.32 2.37 -0.32
CA ASN A 3 12.09 1.61 -0.03
C ASN A 3 11.54 1.90 1.37
N THR A 4 12.41 2.10 2.36
CA THR A 4 12.02 2.50 3.73
C THR A 4 11.31 3.86 3.74
N LYS A 5 11.83 4.86 3.00
CA LYS A 5 11.16 6.17 2.88
C LYS A 5 9.79 6.05 2.22
N PHE A 6 9.68 5.21 1.19
CA PHE A 6 8.41 4.97 0.51
C PHE A 6 7.40 4.26 1.43
N PHE A 7 7.85 3.25 2.17
CA PHE A 7 7.04 2.57 3.17
C PHE A 7 6.51 3.54 4.22
N LEU A 8 7.38 4.37 4.81
CA LEU A 8 6.98 5.36 5.82
C LEU A 8 5.98 6.38 5.26
N LEU A 9 6.16 6.82 4.02
CA LEU A 9 5.21 7.71 3.35
C LEU A 9 3.86 7.02 3.14
N CYS A 10 3.87 5.78 2.64
CA CYS A 10 2.65 4.98 2.46
C CYS A 10 1.97 4.63 3.79
N PHE A 11 2.70 4.55 4.89
CA PHE A 11 2.14 4.35 6.22
C PHE A 11 1.52 5.64 6.80
N ALA A 12 2.21 6.77 6.63
CA ALA A 12 1.77 8.06 7.16
C ALA A 12 0.48 8.57 6.52
N LEU A 13 0.27 8.33 5.22
CA LEU A 13 -0.93 8.77 4.50
C LEU A 13 -2.25 8.22 5.08
N PRO A 14 -2.45 6.89 5.22
CA PRO A 14 -3.65 6.34 5.84
C PRO A 14 -3.69 6.65 7.34
N ALA A 15 -2.55 6.73 8.04
CA ALA A 15 -2.53 7.10 9.46
C ALA A 15 -3.09 8.52 9.66
N LEU A 16 -2.65 9.49 8.86
CA LEU A 16 -3.19 10.85 8.85
C LEU A 16 -4.68 10.86 8.51
N PHE A 17 -5.11 10.07 7.53
CA PHE A 17 -6.53 9.92 7.20
C PHE A 17 -7.34 9.43 8.41
N TYR A 18 -6.87 8.41 9.14
CA TYR A 18 -7.54 7.91 10.36
C TYR A 18 -7.56 8.95 11.48
N ILE A 19 -6.48 9.70 11.68
CA ILE A 19 -6.42 10.79 12.67
C ILE A 19 -7.43 11.88 12.33
N PHE A 20 -7.41 12.38 11.09
CA PHE A 20 -8.39 13.36 10.63
C PHE A 20 -9.81 12.80 10.79
N TRP A 21 -10.07 11.59 10.32
CA TRP A 21 -11.37 10.93 10.46
C TRP A 21 -11.88 10.92 11.90
N TYR A 22 -11.03 10.56 12.86
CA TYR A 22 -11.37 10.55 14.28
C TYR A 22 -11.69 11.95 14.81
N VAL A 23 -10.88 12.94 14.44
CA VAL A 23 -11.11 14.35 14.82
C VAL A 23 -12.44 14.84 14.25
N PHE A 24 -12.72 14.57 12.97
CA PHE A 24 -14.00 14.91 12.32
C PHE A 24 -15.20 14.24 13.02
N GLN A 25 -15.08 12.96 13.41
CA GLN A 25 -16.14 12.28 14.17
C GLN A 25 -16.34 12.87 15.57
N TYR A 26 -15.25 13.23 16.25
CA TYR A 26 -15.30 13.85 17.58
C TYR A 26 -16.06 15.18 17.56
N TYR A 27 -15.87 16.00 16.52
CA TYR A 27 -16.60 17.27 16.33
C TYR A 27 -18.05 17.09 15.83
N GLY A 28 -18.59 15.87 15.81
CA GLY A 28 -19.96 15.59 15.39
C GLY A 28 -20.18 15.74 13.89
N TRP A 29 -19.13 15.98 13.11
CA TRP A 29 -19.17 16.01 11.65
C TRP A 29 -19.23 14.59 11.10
N ARG A 30 -20.40 13.96 11.24
CA ARG A 30 -20.78 12.74 10.53
C ARG A 30 -21.10 13.09 9.07
N ARG A 31 -20.12 13.55 8.28
CA ARG A 31 -20.33 13.77 6.85
C ARG A 31 -20.66 12.43 6.16
N GLY A 32 -21.61 12.50 5.24
CA GLY A 32 -22.20 11.36 4.54
C GLY A 32 -21.21 10.50 3.75
N SER A 33 -21.76 9.46 3.12
CA SER A 33 -21.13 8.35 2.39
C SER A 33 -19.85 8.63 1.60
N GLU A 34 -19.61 9.84 1.10
CA GLU A 34 -18.44 10.24 0.30
C GLU A 34 -17.12 9.97 1.00
N MET A 35 -17.08 10.24 2.31
CA MET A 35 -15.87 10.14 3.10
C MET A 35 -15.59 8.66 3.51
N ARG A 36 -16.61 7.79 3.38
CA ARG A 36 -16.46 6.31 3.46
C ARG A 36 -15.79 5.72 2.22
N ILE A 37 -15.89 6.36 1.05
CA ILE A 37 -15.28 5.87 -0.20
C ILE A 37 -13.75 5.87 -0.07
N ASN A 38 -13.16 6.93 0.48
CA ASN A 38 -11.72 6.99 0.73
C ASN A 38 -11.27 5.94 1.76
N GLY A 39 -12.04 5.76 2.85
CA GLY A 39 -11.79 4.70 3.83
C GLY A 39 -11.92 3.30 3.22
N PHE A 40 -12.88 3.08 2.31
CA PHE A 40 -13.06 1.83 1.59
C PHE A 40 -11.84 1.49 0.72
N PHE A 41 -11.27 2.46 -0.01
CA PHE A 41 -10.07 2.22 -0.80
C PHE A 41 -8.87 1.83 0.07
N VAL A 42 -8.67 2.52 1.20
CA VAL A 42 -7.62 2.17 2.17
C VAL A 42 -7.80 0.74 2.66
N ILE A 43 -9.03 0.36 3.05
CA ILE A 43 -9.36 -0.99 3.53
C ILE A 43 -9.19 -2.05 2.42
N ALA A 44 -9.57 -1.76 1.19
CA ALA A 44 -9.46 -2.68 0.06
C ALA A 44 -7.99 -2.91 -0.33
N THR A 45 -7.21 -1.85 -0.35
CA THR A 45 -5.77 -1.91 -0.68
C THR A 45 -4.91 -2.43 0.47
N SER A 46 -5.42 -2.40 1.70
CA SER A 46 -4.80 -3.06 2.86
C SER A 46 -5.21 -4.52 3.00
N TYR A 47 -6.04 -5.10 2.12
CA TYR A 47 -6.35 -6.53 2.18
C TYR A 47 -5.07 -7.37 2.00
N PRO A 48 -4.82 -8.42 2.80
CA PRO A 48 -5.72 -9.08 3.76
C PRO A 48 -5.67 -8.54 5.20
N TRP A 49 -4.83 -7.54 5.48
CA TRP A 49 -4.56 -7.04 6.84
C TRP A 49 -5.81 -6.46 7.52
N SER A 50 -6.72 -5.87 6.75
CA SER A 50 -8.03 -5.41 7.21
C SER A 50 -8.89 -6.55 7.79
N THR A 51 -8.79 -7.76 7.22
CA THR A 51 -9.48 -8.95 7.75
C THR A 51 -8.82 -9.47 9.02
N VAL A 52 -7.49 -9.36 9.12
CA VAL A 52 -6.75 -9.72 10.33
C VAL A 52 -7.17 -8.79 11.48
N ALA A 53 -7.22 -7.47 11.24
CA ALA A 53 -7.72 -6.50 12.21
C ALA A 53 -9.15 -6.84 12.66
N TYR A 54 -10.05 -7.13 11.71
CA TYR A 54 -11.44 -7.51 12.01
C TYR A 54 -11.54 -8.79 12.86
N LYS A 55 -10.72 -9.81 12.60
CA LYS A 55 -10.72 -11.05 13.39
C LYS A 55 -10.13 -10.86 14.79
N LEU A 56 -9.27 -9.87 14.97
CA LEU A 56 -8.68 -9.52 16.26
C LEU A 56 -9.60 -8.63 17.09
N THR A 57 -10.65 -8.04 16.50
CA THR A 57 -11.57 -7.10 17.16
C THR A 57 -12.14 -7.66 18.47
N ASP A 58 -12.68 -8.88 18.47
CA ASP A 58 -13.28 -9.48 19.68
C ASP A 58 -12.24 -9.70 20.80
N PHE A 59 -11.03 -10.11 20.43
CA PHE A 59 -9.92 -10.27 21.37
C PHE A 59 -9.47 -8.91 21.92
N LEU A 60 -9.37 -7.90 21.05
CA LEU A 60 -8.93 -6.56 21.43
C LEU A 60 -9.97 -5.84 22.30
N ASP A 61 -11.27 -6.05 22.08
CA ASP A 61 -12.33 -5.52 22.93
C ASP A 61 -12.30 -6.13 24.34
N SER A 62 -11.78 -7.35 24.50
CA SER A 62 -11.62 -7.99 25.82
C SER A 62 -10.46 -7.41 26.65
N ILE A 63 -9.50 -6.75 26.02
CA ILE A 63 -8.28 -6.22 26.65
C ILE A 63 -8.27 -4.69 26.70
N PHE A 64 -8.80 -4.05 25.67
CA PHE A 64 -8.77 -2.61 25.47
C PHE A 64 -10.19 -2.05 25.32
N ASN A 65 -10.38 -0.83 25.80
CA ASN A 65 -11.56 -0.05 25.45
C ASN A 65 -11.54 0.32 23.94
N TYR A 66 -12.67 0.76 23.42
CA TYR A 66 -12.87 1.13 22.00
C TYR A 66 -11.71 1.94 21.39
N SER A 67 -11.17 2.93 22.11
CA SER A 67 -10.07 3.77 21.64
C SER A 67 -8.76 2.99 21.46
N GLY A 68 -8.46 2.06 22.38
CA GLY A 68 -7.26 1.22 22.28
C GLY A 68 -7.36 0.22 21.14
N ARG A 69 -8.53 -0.41 20.96
CA ARG A 69 -8.81 -1.26 19.81
C ARG A 69 -8.65 -0.50 18.49
N ALA A 70 -9.31 0.67 18.37
CA ALA A 70 -9.27 1.46 17.15
C ALA A 70 -7.83 1.91 16.79
N PHE A 71 -7.00 2.17 17.81
CA PHE A 71 -5.58 2.46 17.61
C PHE A 71 -4.84 1.24 17.03
N ILE A 72 -5.01 0.05 17.61
CA ILE A 72 -4.35 -1.17 17.12
C ILE A 72 -4.85 -1.56 15.72
N ASP A 73 -6.15 -1.49 15.46
CA ASP A 73 -6.74 -1.77 14.14
C ASP A 73 -6.15 -0.84 13.07
N SER A 74 -6.06 0.46 13.37
CA SER A 74 -5.47 1.43 12.45
C SER A 74 -3.99 1.17 12.19
N LEU A 75 -3.22 0.73 13.20
CA LEU A 75 -1.82 0.32 13.01
C LEU A 75 -1.70 -0.88 12.08
N ILE A 76 -2.53 -1.91 12.27
CA ILE A 76 -2.51 -3.12 11.42
C ILE A 76 -2.86 -2.76 9.98
N VAL A 77 -3.92 -1.98 9.77
CA VAL A 77 -4.37 -1.55 8.44
C VAL A 77 -3.34 -0.66 7.74
N CYS A 78 -2.77 0.33 8.44
CA CYS A 78 -1.76 1.23 7.87
C CYS A 78 -0.47 0.48 7.52
N THR A 79 -0.04 -0.45 8.38
CA THR A 79 1.11 -1.32 8.11
C THR A 79 0.87 -2.18 6.89
N GLY A 80 -0.30 -2.82 6.82
CA GLY A 80 -0.71 -3.66 5.70
C GLY A 80 -0.74 -2.92 4.37
N PHE A 81 -1.33 -1.73 4.35
CA PHE A 81 -1.34 -0.85 3.19
C PHE A 81 0.07 -0.49 2.72
N ALA A 82 0.94 -0.08 3.64
CA ALA A 82 2.32 0.30 3.33
C ALA A 82 3.14 -0.88 2.81
N LEU A 83 2.95 -2.08 3.36
CA LEU A 83 3.57 -3.31 2.88
C LEU A 83 3.11 -3.63 1.45
N ASN A 84 1.80 -3.65 1.20
CA ASN A 84 1.22 -3.97 -0.10
C ASN A 84 1.76 -3.04 -1.20
N LEU A 85 1.76 -1.73 -0.97
CA LEU A 85 2.29 -0.77 -1.94
C LEU A 85 3.80 -0.87 -2.13
N THR A 86 4.55 -1.15 -1.05
CA THR A 86 6.00 -1.33 -1.14
C THR A 86 6.34 -2.56 -1.96
N VAL A 87 5.63 -3.68 -1.76
CA VAL A 87 5.79 -4.91 -2.54
C VAL A 87 5.39 -4.68 -3.99
N ALA A 88 4.25 -4.02 -4.25
CA ALA A 88 3.81 -3.68 -5.61
C ALA A 88 4.87 -2.85 -6.35
N LYS A 89 5.46 -1.85 -5.68
CA LYS A 89 6.54 -1.04 -6.25
C LYS A 89 7.78 -1.87 -6.58
N ILE A 90 8.15 -2.82 -5.71
CA ILE A 90 9.29 -3.73 -5.96
C ILE A 90 9.00 -4.61 -7.19
N LEU A 91 7.80 -5.18 -7.28
CA LEU A 91 7.35 -6.00 -8.41
C LEU A 91 7.37 -5.22 -9.72
N VAL A 92 6.80 -4.00 -9.74
CA VAL A 92 6.82 -3.13 -10.92
C VAL A 92 8.24 -2.83 -11.34
N ASN A 93 9.13 -2.43 -10.42
CA ASN A 93 10.53 -2.18 -10.75
C ASN A 93 11.23 -3.41 -11.34
N TYR A 94 10.99 -4.59 -10.77
CA TYR A 94 11.55 -5.85 -11.28
C TYR A 94 11.07 -6.15 -12.70
N ILE A 95 9.75 -6.00 -12.94
CA ILE A 95 9.14 -6.20 -14.25
C ILE A 95 9.71 -5.19 -15.26
N THR A 96 9.77 -3.91 -14.92
CA THR A 96 10.33 -2.86 -15.78
C THR A 96 11.79 -3.13 -16.12
N MET A 97 12.61 -3.55 -15.16
CA MET A 97 14.02 -3.92 -15.42
C MET A 97 14.12 -5.11 -16.37
N LYS A 98 13.28 -6.13 -16.18
CA LYS A 98 13.23 -7.32 -17.05
C LYS A 98 12.84 -6.96 -18.49
N PHE A 99 11.85 -6.09 -18.68
CA PHE A 99 11.45 -5.61 -20.01
C PHE A 99 12.51 -4.75 -20.67
N LYS A 100 13.16 -3.85 -19.91
CA LYS A 100 14.25 -3.01 -20.42
C LYS A 100 15.45 -3.86 -20.88
N SER A 101 15.81 -4.88 -20.10
CA SER A 101 16.89 -5.82 -20.45
C SER A 101 16.56 -6.63 -21.71
N ARG A 102 15.31 -7.09 -21.86
CA ARG A 102 14.86 -7.80 -23.07
C ARG A 102 14.92 -6.92 -24.33
N SER A 103 14.47 -5.67 -24.23
CA SER A 103 14.55 -4.71 -25.33
C SER A 103 15.99 -4.46 -25.75
N HIS A 104 16.91 -4.25 -24.79
CA HIS A 104 18.31 -4.02 -25.09
C HIS A 104 19.00 -5.22 -25.77
N ASN A 105 18.73 -6.45 -25.30
CA ASN A 105 19.26 -7.67 -25.92
C ASN A 105 18.72 -7.91 -27.34
N GLN A 106 17.51 -7.45 -27.65
CA GLN A 106 16.95 -7.54 -29.00
C GLN A 106 17.62 -6.56 -29.98
N VAL A 107 17.98 -5.36 -29.51
CA VAL A 107 18.74 -4.38 -30.30
C VAL A 107 20.12 -4.94 -30.63
N LEU A 108 20.86 -5.41 -29.62
CA LEU A 108 22.20 -6.00 -29.82
C LEU A 108 22.18 -7.20 -30.79
N LYS A 109 21.15 -8.05 -30.75
CA LYS A 109 20.99 -9.17 -31.69
C LYS A 109 20.72 -8.71 -33.13
N LYS A 110 19.99 -7.60 -33.33
CA LYS A 110 19.77 -7.04 -34.67
C LYS A 110 21.05 -6.44 -35.24
N ASP A 111 21.80 -5.70 -34.43
CA ASP A 111 23.05 -5.07 -34.85
C ASP A 111 24.12 -6.12 -35.22
N ALA A 112 24.23 -7.19 -34.42
CA ALA A 112 25.13 -8.30 -34.72
C ALA A 112 24.75 -9.05 -36.01
N LYS A 113 23.44 -9.20 -36.30
CA LYS A 113 22.97 -9.84 -37.53
C LYS A 113 23.26 -8.99 -38.77
N ASN A 114 23.06 -7.67 -38.69
CA ASN A 114 23.36 -6.76 -39.81
C ASN A 114 24.85 -6.72 -40.16
N ASN A 115 25.73 -6.73 -39.16
CA ASN A 115 27.18 -6.73 -39.39
C ASN A 115 27.69 -8.02 -40.05
N ASN A 116 27.08 -9.17 -39.75
CA ASN A 116 27.44 -10.45 -40.37
C ASN A 116 26.90 -10.63 -41.79
N SER A 117 25.89 -9.84 -42.22
CA SER A 117 25.36 -9.86 -43.59
C SER A 117 26.02 -8.83 -44.52
N ALA A 118 26.93 -8.01 -44.00
CA ALA A 118 27.69 -7.01 -44.76
C ALA A 118 29.07 -7.52 -45.22
N PHE A 119 29.44 -8.76 -44.84
CA PHE A 119 30.59 -9.51 -45.31
C PHE A 119 30.11 -10.71 -46.14
#